data_AF-A0A948GM35-F1
#
_entry.id   AF-A0A948GM35-F1
#
_cell.length_a   1.000
_cell.length_b   1.000
_cell.length_c   1.000
_cell.angle_alpha   90.00
_cell.angle_beta   90.00
_cell.angle_gamma   90.00
#
_symmetry.space_group_name_H-M   'P 1'
#
loop_
_entity.id
_entity.type
_entity.pdbx_description
1 polymer ?
#
loop_
_entity_poly.entity_id
_entity_poly.type
_entity_poly.pdbx_seq_one_letter_code
_entity_poly.pdbx_strand_id
1 'polypeptide(L)'
;MGAGVLPHAHKDGSPPPEGLPDDLGRPGAGNIPDCQSCGGCCAWSETWPVLMGSRDGEGIPEDLIDMDNERMQSYGHRCAALEGRIGQQVGCSVYAVRPLVCREFKAGSDDCLMVRRELGLDRA
;
A
#
# COMPACT_ATOMS: atom_id res chain seq x y z
N MET A 1 -1.24 -19.16 -66.39
CA MET A 1 0.10 -18.90 -65.81
C MET A 1 0.10 -17.46 -65.31
N GLY A 2 0.32 -17.25 -64.00
CA GLY A 2 0.66 -15.97 -63.36
C GLY A 2 -0.38 -14.84 -63.49
N ALA A 3 -1.27 -14.61 -62.52
CA ALA A 3 -1.03 -13.83 -61.29
C ALA A 3 -0.66 -12.36 -61.58
N GLY A 4 -1.63 -11.48 -61.37
CA GLY A 4 -1.48 -10.02 -61.41
C GLY A 4 -2.63 -9.36 -60.66
N VAL A 5 -2.75 -9.65 -59.37
CA VAL A 5 -3.57 -8.88 -58.44
C VAL A 5 -2.83 -7.59 -58.08
N LEU A 6 -3.43 -6.43 -58.36
CA LEU A 6 -3.05 -5.16 -57.78
C LEU A 6 -4.26 -4.56 -57.04
N PRO A 7 -4.07 -4.10 -55.79
CA PRO A 7 -5.16 -3.85 -54.85
C PRO A 7 -5.88 -2.51 -55.07
N HIS A 8 -7.14 -2.53 -54.64
CA HIS A 8 -8.07 -1.41 -54.60
C HIS A 8 -7.57 -0.20 -53.82
N ALA A 9 -7.67 0.95 -54.48
CA ALA A 9 -8.11 2.26 -54.00
C ALA A 9 -8.00 2.57 -52.50
N HIS A 10 -7.20 3.62 -52.23
CA HIS A 10 -7.24 4.44 -51.02
C HIS A 10 -8.66 4.94 -50.73
N LYS A 11 -9.10 4.76 -49.48
CA LYS A 11 -10.13 5.58 -48.84
C LYS A 11 -9.53 6.12 -47.55
N ASP A 12 -9.29 7.41 -47.55
CA ASP A 12 -8.87 8.21 -46.40
C ASP A 12 -9.90 8.03 -45.27
N GLY A 13 -9.56 7.15 -44.33
CA GLY A 13 -10.23 7.02 -43.05
C GLY A 13 -9.32 7.62 -42.01
N SER A 14 -9.40 8.93 -41.82
CA SER A 14 -8.87 9.57 -40.62
C SER A 14 -9.39 8.79 -39.39
N PRO A 15 -8.53 8.38 -38.45
CA PRO A 15 -9.03 7.77 -37.22
C PRO A 15 -9.97 8.76 -36.51
N PRO A 16 -11.02 8.28 -35.83
CA PRO A 16 -11.78 9.12 -34.91
C PRO A 16 -10.82 9.73 -33.88
N PRO A 17 -11.05 10.96 -33.37
CA PRO A 17 -10.23 11.49 -32.30
C PRO A 17 -10.23 10.48 -31.14
N GLU A 18 -9.04 9.98 -30.81
CA GLU A 18 -8.83 9.08 -29.69
C GLU A 18 -9.36 9.76 -28.43
N GLY A 19 -10.36 9.12 -27.84
CA GLY A 19 -10.68 9.23 -26.41
C GLY A 19 -11.23 10.57 -25.96
N LEU A 20 -12.54 10.60 -25.72
CA LEU A 20 -13.07 11.43 -24.65
C LEU A 20 -12.24 11.19 -23.37
N PRO A 21 -12.01 12.21 -22.53
CA PRO A 21 -11.46 11.95 -21.21
C PRO A 21 -12.47 11.06 -20.46
N ASP A 22 -12.11 9.80 -20.21
CA ASP A 22 -12.74 8.90 -19.25
C ASP A 22 -12.52 9.40 -17.79
N ASP A 23 -12.57 10.71 -17.58
CA ASP A 23 -12.48 11.39 -16.28
C ASP A 23 -13.86 11.40 -15.61
N LEU A 24 -14.40 10.20 -15.41
CA LEU A 24 -15.15 9.95 -14.18
C LEU A 24 -14.10 9.87 -13.07
N GLY A 25 -13.82 11.02 -12.47
CA GLY A 25 -12.78 11.25 -11.47
C GLY A 25 -12.53 10.05 -10.57
N ARG A 26 -11.39 9.39 -10.79
CA ARG A 26 -10.87 8.36 -9.90
C ARG A 26 -10.22 9.08 -8.72
N PRO A 27 -10.78 9.00 -7.49
CA PRO A 27 -10.08 9.55 -6.34
C PRO A 27 -8.83 8.70 -6.09
N GLY A 28 -7.65 9.19 -6.51
CA GLY A 28 -6.40 8.47 -6.26
C GLY A 28 -5.19 8.79 -7.14
N ALA A 29 -5.21 9.78 -8.03
CA ALA A 29 -3.96 10.26 -8.66
C ALA A 29 -3.21 11.27 -7.76
N GLY A 30 -3.27 11.07 -6.44
CA GLY A 30 -2.43 11.78 -5.47
C GLY A 30 -1.14 11.01 -5.23
N ASN A 31 -0.06 11.72 -4.92
CA ASN A 31 1.26 11.17 -4.62
C ASN A 31 1.19 9.90 -3.73
N ILE A 32 1.96 8.85 -4.07
CA ILE A 32 2.01 7.62 -3.26
C ILE A 32 2.44 8.00 -1.83
N PRO A 33 1.67 7.64 -0.79
CA PRO A 33 1.99 8.01 0.59
C PRO A 33 3.37 7.54 1.02
N ASP A 34 4.11 8.39 1.72
CA ASP A 34 5.32 7.97 2.42
C ASP A 34 4.91 7.35 3.77
N CYS A 35 5.19 6.06 3.95
CA CYS A 35 4.91 5.37 5.21
C CYS A 35 5.70 5.97 6.38
N GLN A 36 6.89 6.55 6.13
CA GLN A 36 7.71 7.18 7.15
C GLN A 36 7.22 8.58 7.55
N SER A 37 6.34 9.21 6.75
CA SER A 37 5.68 10.47 7.13
C SER A 37 4.35 10.24 7.84
N CYS A 38 3.61 9.16 7.52
CA CYS A 38 2.26 8.95 8.06
C CYS A 38 2.16 7.93 9.21
N GLY A 39 2.84 6.78 9.13
CA GLY A 39 2.77 5.72 10.15
C GLY A 39 1.41 5.03 10.35
N GLY A 40 0.47 5.21 9.42
CA GLY A 40 -0.92 4.75 9.59
C GLY A 40 -1.05 3.23 9.79
N CYS A 41 -0.28 2.42 9.06
CA CYS A 41 -0.34 0.96 9.18
C CYS A 41 0.09 0.43 10.54
N CYS A 42 0.89 1.20 11.31
CA CYS A 42 1.31 0.83 12.66
C CYS A 42 0.36 1.36 13.75
N ALA A 43 -0.68 2.10 13.36
CA ALA A 43 -1.60 2.80 14.26
C ALA A 43 -3.06 2.38 14.08
N TRP A 44 -3.31 1.29 13.35
CA TRP A 44 -4.63 0.92 12.84
C TRP A 44 -5.47 0.10 13.83
N SER A 45 -4.90 -0.92 14.45
CA SER A 45 -5.65 -1.91 15.22
C SER A 45 -4.81 -2.49 16.34
N GLU A 46 -5.48 -2.88 17.44
CA GLU A 46 -4.84 -3.55 18.59
C GLU A 46 -4.36 -4.96 18.24
N THR A 47 -4.96 -5.57 17.22
CA THR A 47 -4.65 -6.94 16.79
C THR A 47 -3.71 -6.99 15.58
N TRP A 48 -3.28 -5.83 15.09
CA TRP A 48 -2.40 -5.70 13.94
C TRP A 48 -1.01 -5.24 14.38
N PRO A 49 0.08 -5.67 13.70
CA PRO A 49 0.16 -6.70 12.66
C PRO A 49 0.26 -8.14 13.20
N VAL A 50 -0.39 -9.09 12.53
CA VAL A 50 -0.28 -10.54 12.81
C VAL A 50 1.04 -11.13 12.29
N LEU A 51 1.56 -12.16 12.96
CA LEU A 51 2.72 -12.93 12.51
C LEU A 51 2.26 -14.10 11.65
N MET A 52 2.77 -14.20 10.43
CA MET A 52 2.34 -15.20 9.44
C MET A 52 3.32 -16.37 9.37
N GLY A 53 3.03 -17.40 10.17
CA GLY A 53 3.82 -18.64 10.22
C GLY A 53 5.02 -18.56 11.17
N SER A 54 5.67 -19.69 11.39
CA SER A 54 6.59 -19.90 12.52
C SER A 54 7.87 -19.06 12.51
N ARG A 55 8.19 -18.40 11.39
CA ARG A 55 9.43 -17.61 11.22
C ARG A 55 9.19 -16.10 11.14
N ASP A 56 7.94 -15.65 11.14
CA ASP A 56 7.63 -14.25 10.82
C ASP A 56 8.02 -13.25 11.91
N GLY A 57 8.26 -13.74 13.13
CA GLY A 57 8.83 -12.99 14.25
C GLY A 57 10.35 -13.16 14.42
N GLU A 58 11.02 -13.90 13.53
CA GLU A 58 12.45 -14.22 13.71
C GLU A 58 13.31 -12.93 13.69
N GLY A 59 14.02 -12.68 14.80
CA GLY A 59 14.87 -11.49 14.97
C GLY A 59 14.18 -10.27 15.57
N ILE A 60 12.86 -10.33 15.83
CA ILE A 60 12.14 -9.31 16.58
C ILE A 60 12.35 -9.58 18.08
N PRO A 61 12.70 -8.56 18.90
CA PRO A 61 12.74 -8.68 20.35
C PRO A 61 11.41 -9.22 20.94
N GLU A 62 11.50 -10.14 21.88
CA GLU A 62 10.32 -10.81 22.47
C GLU A 62 9.36 -9.83 23.16
N ASP A 63 9.86 -8.73 23.72
CA ASP A 63 9.07 -7.67 24.35
C ASP A 63 8.22 -6.87 23.36
N LEU A 64 8.48 -6.99 22.05
CA LEU A 64 7.70 -6.41 20.97
C LEU A 64 6.70 -7.40 20.36
N ILE A 65 6.61 -8.63 20.87
CA ILE A 65 5.72 -9.68 20.36
C ILE A 65 4.72 -10.10 21.43
N ASP A 66 3.45 -10.16 21.03
CA ASP A 66 2.39 -10.80 21.81
C ASP A 66 2.36 -12.29 21.42
N MET A 67 3.13 -13.09 22.14
CA MET A 67 3.32 -14.51 21.85
C MET A 67 2.04 -15.33 22.02
N ASP A 68 1.15 -14.93 22.93
CA ASP A 68 -0.12 -15.63 23.19
C ASP A 68 -1.11 -15.48 22.03
N ASN A 69 -0.96 -14.41 21.23
CA ASN A 69 -1.86 -14.07 20.15
C ASN A 69 -1.19 -14.07 18.75
N GLU A 70 0.07 -14.51 18.66
CA GLU A 70 0.85 -14.60 17.42
C GLU A 70 0.82 -13.29 16.60
N ARG A 71 1.08 -12.16 17.25
CA ARG A 71 1.08 -10.82 16.62
C ARG A 71 2.16 -9.93 17.24
N MET A 72 2.44 -8.80 16.60
CA MET A 72 3.19 -7.73 17.27
C MET A 72 2.41 -7.18 18.45
N GLN A 73 3.14 -6.86 19.53
CA GLN A 73 2.56 -6.19 20.68
C GLN A 73 2.06 -4.80 20.29
N SER A 74 0.88 -4.43 20.80
CA SER A 74 0.26 -3.13 20.56
C SER A 74 -0.26 -2.51 21.86
N TYR A 75 -0.10 -1.20 22.00
CA TYR A 75 -0.62 -0.41 23.10
C TYR A 75 -1.81 0.42 22.60
N GLY A 76 -3.03 -0.08 22.83
CA GLY A 76 -4.20 0.34 22.07
C GLY A 76 -3.98 0.03 20.59
N HIS A 77 -4.23 0.99 19.71
CA HIS A 77 -4.05 0.79 18.26
C HIS A 77 -2.61 0.97 17.77
N ARG A 78 -1.64 1.22 18.67
CA ARG A 78 -0.27 1.56 18.32
C ARG A 78 0.68 0.39 18.52
N CYS A 79 1.28 -0.09 17.43
CA CYS A 79 2.34 -1.10 17.47
C CYS A 79 3.51 -0.65 18.35
N ALA A 80 4.01 -1.56 19.19
CA ALA A 80 5.10 -1.32 20.15
C ALA A 80 6.42 -0.93 19.46
N ALA A 81 6.67 -1.44 18.24
CA ALA A 81 7.86 -1.12 17.47
C ALA A 81 7.82 0.24 16.75
N LEU A 82 6.69 0.95 16.80
CA LEU A 82 6.56 2.26 16.17
C LEU A 82 7.30 3.32 17.00
N GLU A 83 8.14 4.11 16.34
CA GLU A 83 8.82 5.26 16.89
C GLU A 83 8.33 6.54 16.21
N GLY A 84 8.44 7.68 16.92
CA GLY A 84 8.01 8.97 16.40
C GLY A 84 6.50 9.19 16.50
N ARG A 85 6.00 10.13 15.68
CA ARG A 85 4.64 10.65 15.73
C ARG A 85 3.90 10.44 14.41
N ILE A 86 2.76 9.76 14.51
CA ILE A 86 1.82 9.50 13.41
C ILE A 86 1.43 10.82 12.72
N GLY A 87 1.41 10.80 11.38
CA GLY A 87 1.12 11.95 10.54
C GLY A 87 2.21 13.03 10.47
N GLN A 88 3.40 12.79 11.04
CA GLN A 88 4.54 13.71 10.97
C GLN A 88 5.81 13.00 10.51
N GLN A 89 6.40 12.19 11.39
CA GLN A 89 7.60 11.42 11.10
C GLN A 89 7.64 10.22 12.03
N VAL A 90 7.79 9.04 11.45
CA VAL A 90 7.83 7.77 12.16
C VAL A 90 8.98 6.88 11.71
N GLY A 91 9.34 5.95 12.58
CA GLY A 91 10.27 4.87 12.30
C GLY A 91 9.73 3.55 12.83
N CYS A 92 10.25 2.43 12.32
CA CYS A 92 10.03 1.12 12.94
C CYS A 92 11.37 0.67 13.51
N SER A 93 11.43 0.42 14.82
CA SER A 93 12.66 -0.02 15.49
C SER A 93 13.19 -1.35 14.96
N VAL A 94 12.32 -2.16 14.34
CA VAL A 94 12.64 -3.48 13.76
C VAL A 94 12.49 -3.51 12.23
N TYR A 95 12.68 -2.37 11.54
CA TYR A 95 12.38 -2.23 10.11
C TYR A 95 12.97 -3.33 9.20
N ALA A 96 14.19 -3.80 9.50
CA ALA A 96 14.90 -4.82 8.74
C ALA A 96 14.29 -6.24 8.87
N VAL A 97 13.69 -6.53 10.02
CA VAL A 97 13.12 -7.83 10.39
C VAL A 97 11.60 -7.76 10.54
N ARG A 98 10.95 -6.81 9.86
CA ARG A 98 9.50 -6.64 9.88
C ARG A 98 8.75 -7.94 9.55
N PRO A 99 7.59 -8.18 10.18
CA PRO A 99 6.68 -9.25 9.80
C PRO A 99 6.23 -9.16 8.33
N LEU A 100 5.80 -10.27 7.77
CA LEU A 100 5.40 -10.43 6.37
C LEU A 100 4.28 -9.46 6.02
N VAL A 101 3.24 -9.38 6.86
CA VAL A 101 2.11 -8.45 6.62
C VAL A 101 2.56 -6.99 6.57
N CYS A 102 3.59 -6.60 7.33
CA CYS A 102 4.16 -5.26 7.28
C CYS A 102 4.98 -5.01 6.01
N ARG A 103 5.58 -6.05 5.41
CA ARG A 103 6.31 -5.96 4.14
C ARG A 103 5.36 -5.94 2.94
N GLU A 104 4.26 -6.68 3.04
CA GLU A 104 3.27 -6.81 1.98
C GLU A 104 2.29 -5.64 1.94
N PHE A 105 2.16 -4.87 3.02
CA PHE A 105 1.35 -3.66 3.05
C PHE A 105 1.88 -2.61 2.06
N LYS A 106 1.11 -2.32 1.00
CA LYS A 106 1.53 -1.42 -0.08
C LYS A 106 1.03 0.00 0.15
N ALA A 107 1.93 0.97 0.08
CA ALA A 107 1.56 2.38 0.09
C ALA A 107 0.62 2.70 -1.08
N GLY A 108 -0.49 3.40 -0.80
CA GLY A 108 -1.49 3.78 -1.80
C GLY A 108 -2.44 2.66 -2.24
N SER A 109 -2.34 1.45 -1.67
CA SER A 109 -3.37 0.42 -1.87
C SER A 109 -4.71 0.83 -1.25
N ASP A 110 -5.79 0.12 -1.60
CA ASP A 110 -7.10 0.34 -1.01
C ASP A 110 -7.08 0.23 0.53
N ASP A 111 -6.34 -0.75 1.07
CA ASP A 111 -6.11 -0.89 2.52
C ASP A 111 -5.37 0.31 3.10
N CYS A 112 -4.32 0.79 2.43
CA CYS A 112 -3.59 1.99 2.84
C CYS A 112 -4.50 3.22 2.88
N LEU A 113 -5.30 3.42 1.85
CA LEU A 113 -6.23 4.54 1.76
C LEU A 113 -7.35 4.43 2.80
N MET A 114 -7.85 3.23 3.07
CA MET A 114 -8.83 2.96 4.11
C MET A 114 -8.27 3.31 5.49
N VAL A 115 -7.10 2.76 5.85
CA VAL A 115 -6.43 3.06 7.12
C VAL A 115 -6.18 4.56 7.29
N ARG A 116 -5.70 5.24 6.23
CA ARG A 116 -5.45 6.68 6.27
C ARG A 116 -6.73 7.49 6.49
N ARG A 117 -7.86 7.10 5.89
CA ARG A 117 -9.14 7.79 6.07
C ARG A 117 -9.62 7.71 7.51
N GLU A 118 -9.62 6.52 8.10
CA GLU A 118 -10.06 6.34 9.48
C GLU A 118 -9.19 7.07 10.50
N LEU A 119 -7.89 7.17 10.22
CA LEU A 119 -6.93 7.88 11.07
C LEU A 119 -6.85 9.39 10.77
N GLY A 120 -7.61 9.91 9.80
CA GLY A 120 -7.56 11.32 9.41
C GLY A 120 -6.22 11.77 8.81
N LEU A 121 -5.53 10.86 8.11
CA LEU A 121 -4.22 11.06 7.48
C LEU A 121 -4.33 11.40 5.98
N ASP A 122 -5.48 11.85 5.50
CA ASP A 122 -5.77 12.14 4.10
C ASP A 122 -4.86 13.22 3.49
N ARG A 123 -4.33 14.14 4.30
CA ARG A 123 -3.46 15.26 3.87
C ARG A 123 -1.99 15.16 4.27
N ALA A 124 -1.59 14.09 4.97
CA ALA A 124 -0.23 13.89 5.51
C ALA A 124 0.67 13.04 4.60
#